data_AF-A0A2P8F9J7-F1
#
_entry.id   AF-A0A2P8F9J7-F1
#
_cell.length_a   1.000
_cell.length_b   1.000
_cell.length_c   1.000
_cell.angle_alpha   90.00
_cell.angle_beta   90.00
_cell.angle_gamma   90.00
#
_symmetry.space_group_name_H-M   'P 1'
#
loop_
_entity.id
_entity.type
_entity.pdbx_description
1 polymer ?
#
loop_
_entity_poly.entity_id
_entity_poly.type
_entity_poly.pdbx_seq_one_letter_code
_entity_poly.pdbx_strand_id
1 'polypeptide(L)'
;MHDLLQQFELGETRFSQVQLFEYDQKTPIEGRWYFIHIREERSSFLADQSVDLRRPIVERGRWEPGFSEDRLFVLDPEKVGDVDLWFEERVKRVVFFSDRLRQAIKAAKLKTRWMGFRECGLPQ
;
A
#
# COMPACT_ATOMS: atom_id res chain seq x y z
N MET A 1 -1.19 11.61 9.81
CA MET A 1 -0.87 10.34 9.11
C MET A 1 0.14 9.52 9.91
N HIS A 2 1.38 10.00 10.13
CA HIS A 2 2.38 9.29 10.94
C HIS A 2 1.81 8.74 12.27
N ASP A 3 1.26 9.62 13.11
CA ASP A 3 0.76 9.23 14.45
C ASP A 3 -0.45 8.27 14.39
N LEU A 4 -1.18 8.23 13.27
CA LEU A 4 -2.24 7.25 13.04
C LEU A 4 -1.63 5.89 12.69
N LEU A 5 -0.69 5.87 11.75
CA LEU A 5 -0.04 4.63 11.28
C LEU A 5 0.71 3.91 12.40
N GLN A 6 1.27 4.63 13.37
CA GLN A 6 1.93 4.05 14.56
C GLN A 6 1.02 3.18 15.44
N GLN A 7 -0.30 3.19 15.22
CA GLN A 7 -1.28 2.40 15.98
C GLN A 7 -1.58 1.04 15.32
N PHE A 8 -0.93 0.74 14.20
CA PHE A 8 -1.18 -0.42 13.34
C PHE A 8 0.06 -1.32 13.24
N GLU A 9 -0.14 -2.56 12.84
CA GLU A 9 0.94 -3.50 12.56
C GLU A 9 1.47 -3.22 11.15
N LEU A 10 2.65 -2.61 11.06
CA LEU A 10 3.24 -2.18 9.78
C LEU A 10 4.44 -3.04 9.35
N GLY A 11 4.74 -4.11 10.09
CA GLY A 11 5.85 -5.01 9.85
C GLY A 11 7.20 -4.31 9.77
N GLU A 12 7.94 -4.54 8.69
CA GLU A 12 9.23 -3.91 8.45
C GLU A 12 9.16 -2.43 8.02
N THR A 13 7.97 -1.83 7.94
CA THR A 13 7.83 -0.41 7.56
C THR A 13 8.55 0.51 8.55
N ARG A 14 9.25 1.52 8.03
CA ARG A 14 9.99 2.50 8.83
C ARG A 14 9.61 3.93 8.44
N PHE A 15 9.73 4.83 9.40
CA PHE A 15 9.55 6.26 9.20
C PHE A 15 10.87 6.98 9.47
N SER A 16 11.26 7.86 8.55
CA SER A 16 12.43 8.71 8.70
C SER A 16 11.98 10.16 8.72
N GLN A 17 12.16 10.82 9.87
CA GLN A 17 11.82 12.24 9.98
C GLN A 17 12.78 13.06 9.11
N VAL A 18 12.23 14.04 8.40
CA VAL A 18 12.98 14.95 7.54
C VAL A 18 12.49 16.38 7.72
N GLN A 19 13.37 17.33 7.43
CA GLN A 19 13.00 18.73 7.25
C GLN A 19 12.71 18.95 5.77
N LEU A 20 11.51 19.46 5.45
CA LEU A 20 11.22 19.93 4.11
C LEU A 20 11.55 21.42 4.01
N PHE A 21 11.93 21.83 2.80
CA PHE A 21 12.21 23.21 2.45
C PHE A 21 11.32 23.62 1.28
N GLU A 22 11.03 24.91 1.20
CA GLU A 22 10.41 25.53 0.03
C GLU A 22 11.28 25.32 -1.22
N TYR A 23 10.77 25.73 -2.37
CA TYR A 23 11.48 25.58 -3.65
C TYR A 23 12.88 26.21 -3.65
N ASP A 24 13.14 27.22 -2.81
CA ASP A 24 14.44 27.88 -2.64
C ASP A 24 15.49 27.02 -1.92
N GLN A 25 15.10 25.85 -1.41
CA GLN A 25 15.92 24.91 -0.62
C GLN A 25 16.54 25.51 0.66
N LYS A 26 16.00 26.64 1.14
CA LYS A 26 16.52 27.38 2.29
C LYS A 26 15.46 27.65 3.33
N THR A 27 14.25 28.01 2.89
CA THR A 27 13.14 28.33 3.78
C THR A 27 12.49 27.03 4.28
N PRO A 28 12.55 26.71 5.58
CA PRO A 28 11.98 25.46 6.09
C PRO A 28 10.45 25.51 6.05
N ILE A 29 9.84 24.40 5.62
CA ILE A 29 8.39 24.20 5.72
C ILE A 29 8.07 23.75 7.14
N GLU A 30 7.21 24.50 7.83
CA GLU A 30 6.79 24.18 9.19
C GLU A 30 6.10 22.80 9.28
N GLY A 31 6.33 22.10 10.39
CA GLY A 31 5.69 20.82 10.70
C GLY A 31 6.66 19.65 10.82
N ARG A 32 6.09 18.47 11.13
CA ARG A 32 6.83 17.21 11.20
C ARG A 32 6.59 16.40 9.93
N TRP A 33 7.63 16.22 9.14
CA TRP A 33 7.57 15.50 7.87
C TRP A 33 8.33 14.18 7.98
N TYR A 34 7.81 13.16 7.32
CA TYR A 34 8.39 11.82 7.36
C TYR A 34 8.39 11.21 5.97
N PHE A 35 9.50 10.60 5.58
CA PHE A 35 9.46 9.57 4.55
C PHE A 35 8.97 8.27 5.16
N ILE A 36 8.07 7.60 4.46
CA ILE A 36 7.63 6.24 4.78
C ILE A 36 8.34 5.27 3.85
N HIS A 37 9.04 4.30 4.42
CA HIS A 37 9.61 3.19 3.70
C HIS A 37 8.79 1.94 4.02
N ILE A 38 7.83 1.62 3.15
CA ILE A 38 7.06 0.38 3.24
C ILE A 38 7.98 -0.75 2.79
N ARG A 39 8.35 -1.62 3.73
CA ARG A 39 9.31 -2.72 3.48
C ARG A 39 8.70 -4.10 3.73
N GLU A 40 7.51 -4.14 4.31
CA GLU A 40 6.80 -5.40 4.48
C GLU A 40 6.41 -5.97 3.12
N GLU A 41 6.80 -7.22 2.86
CA GLU A 41 6.44 -7.96 1.65
C GLU A 41 5.73 -9.26 2.07
N ARG A 42 4.63 -9.61 1.39
CA ARG A 42 3.87 -10.85 1.61
C ARG A 42 3.75 -11.63 0.31
N SER A 43 3.51 -12.93 0.44
CA SER A 43 3.30 -13.85 -0.69
C SER A 43 1.89 -14.45 -0.63
N SER A 44 0.88 -13.58 -0.49
CA SER A 44 -0.52 -13.96 -0.32
C SER A 44 -1.34 -13.87 -1.61
N PHE A 45 -0.84 -13.15 -2.62
CA PHE A 45 -1.55 -12.89 -3.86
C PHE A 45 -1.86 -14.18 -4.64
N LEU A 46 -3.12 -14.35 -5.06
CA LEU A 46 -3.62 -15.50 -5.83
C LEU A 46 -3.94 -15.07 -7.26
N ALA A 47 -2.95 -15.20 -8.16
CA ALA A 47 -3.06 -14.74 -9.54
C ALA A 47 -4.22 -15.40 -10.31
N ASP A 48 -4.41 -16.72 -10.14
CA ASP A 48 -5.40 -17.50 -10.90
C ASP A 48 -6.86 -17.16 -10.54
N GLN A 49 -7.08 -16.52 -9.39
CA GLN A 49 -8.41 -16.10 -8.91
C GLN A 49 -8.65 -14.60 -9.11
N SER A 50 -7.62 -13.87 -9.53
CA SER A 50 -7.66 -12.42 -9.70
C SER A 50 -8.11 -12.03 -11.11
N VAL A 51 -8.68 -10.83 -11.24
CA VAL A 51 -9.32 -10.36 -12.48
C VAL A 51 -8.55 -9.18 -13.08
N ASP A 52 -8.38 -9.21 -14.40
CA ASP A 52 -7.71 -8.17 -15.20
C ASP A 52 -6.31 -7.81 -14.68
N LEU A 53 -5.43 -8.81 -14.74
CA LEU A 53 -4.01 -8.65 -14.41
C LEU A 53 -3.17 -8.64 -15.68
N ARG A 54 -2.07 -7.90 -15.63
CA ARG A 54 -1.07 -7.90 -16.70
C ARG A 54 0.25 -8.41 -16.18
N ARG A 55 0.92 -9.21 -17.00
CA ARG A 55 2.29 -9.62 -16.75
C ARG A 55 3.18 -9.01 -17.84
N PRO A 56 4.20 -8.21 -17.48
CA PRO A 56 5.18 -7.75 -18.44
C PRO A 56 5.82 -8.96 -19.17
N ILE A 57 6.04 -8.85 -20.48
CA ILE A 57 6.56 -9.92 -21.35
C ILE A 57 7.98 -10.39 -20.93
N VAL A 58 8.72 -9.55 -20.20
CA VAL A 58 10.06 -9.91 -19.71
C VAL A 58 9.93 -11.04 -18.68
N GLU A 59 10.68 -12.13 -18.85
CA GLU A 59 10.55 -13.47 -18.24
C GLU A 59 10.45 -13.57 -16.70
N ARG A 60 10.51 -12.43 -15.98
CA ARG A 60 10.35 -12.32 -14.52
C ARG A 60 9.38 -11.21 -14.09
N GLY A 61 8.44 -10.84 -14.94
CA GLY A 61 7.45 -9.81 -14.65
C GLY A 61 6.59 -10.18 -13.43
N ARG A 62 6.65 -9.36 -12.38
CA ARG A 62 5.60 -9.25 -11.35
C ARG A 62 4.31 -8.77 -12.02
N TRP A 63 3.17 -9.19 -11.51
CA TRP A 63 1.84 -8.80 -11.97
C TRP A 63 1.59 -7.32 -11.74
N GLU A 64 0.92 -6.67 -12.69
CA GLU A 64 0.50 -5.29 -12.63
C GLU A 64 -1.03 -5.21 -12.76
N PRO A 65 -1.67 -4.21 -12.14
CA PRO A 65 -3.09 -3.99 -12.34
C PRO A 65 -3.38 -3.70 -13.82
N GLY A 66 -4.40 -4.35 -14.37
CA GLY A 66 -4.95 -3.99 -15.67
C GLY A 66 -5.69 -2.64 -15.64
N PHE A 67 -6.29 -2.29 -16.77
CA PHE A 67 -6.97 -1.00 -16.95
C PHE A 67 -8.48 -1.07 -16.67
N SER A 68 -9.05 -2.26 -16.49
CA SER A 68 -10.47 -2.45 -16.20
C SER A 68 -10.83 -1.85 -14.84
N GLU A 69 -12.07 -1.33 -14.76
CA GLU A 69 -12.64 -0.93 -13.48
C GLU A 69 -12.92 -2.15 -12.59
N ASP A 70 -13.26 -3.29 -13.19
CA ASP A 70 -13.57 -4.56 -12.52
C ASP A 70 -12.34 -5.36 -12.09
N ARG A 71 -11.13 -4.80 -12.24
CA ARG A 71 -9.90 -5.49 -11.79
C ARG A 71 -9.98 -5.81 -10.31
N LEU A 72 -9.58 -7.02 -9.94
CA LEU A 72 -9.68 -7.53 -8.59
C LEU A 72 -8.41 -8.31 -8.23
N PHE A 73 -7.78 -7.94 -7.11
CA PHE A 73 -6.72 -8.73 -6.51
C PHE A 73 -7.33 -9.65 -5.47
N VAL A 74 -7.08 -10.95 -5.58
CA VAL A 74 -7.47 -11.94 -4.57
C VAL A 74 -6.25 -12.31 -3.74
N LEU A 75 -6.40 -12.29 -2.42
CA LEU A 75 -5.33 -12.55 -1.46
C LEU A 75 -5.72 -13.71 -0.53
N ASP A 76 -4.75 -14.55 -0.18
CA ASP A 76 -4.87 -15.59 0.84
C ASP A 76 -4.76 -14.97 2.25
N PRO A 77 -5.86 -14.91 3.03
CA PRO A 77 -5.86 -14.23 4.33
C PRO A 77 -4.87 -14.82 5.33
N GLU A 78 -4.65 -16.13 5.29
CA GLU A 78 -3.72 -16.80 6.21
C GLU A 78 -2.28 -16.35 5.97
N LYS A 79 -1.93 -16.06 4.70
CA LYS A 79 -0.59 -15.60 4.32
C LYS A 79 -0.39 -14.09 4.50
N VAL A 80 -1.47 -13.31 4.50
CA VAL A 80 -1.42 -11.90 4.91
C VAL A 80 -1.06 -11.82 6.40
N GLY A 81 -1.77 -12.58 7.23
CA GLY A 81 -1.66 -12.48 8.69
C GLY A 81 -2.22 -11.15 9.21
N ASP A 82 -1.62 -10.60 10.27
CA ASP A 82 -2.16 -9.45 10.99
C ASP A 82 -1.64 -8.08 10.50
N VAL A 83 -0.88 -8.06 9.42
CA VAL A 83 -0.23 -6.84 8.92
C VAL A 83 -1.21 -5.91 8.21
N ASP A 84 -1.03 -4.61 8.42
CA ASP A 84 -1.95 -3.59 7.93
C ASP A 84 -1.46 -2.85 6.70
N LEU A 85 -0.17 -2.93 6.38
CA LEU A 85 0.44 -2.21 5.27
C LEU A 85 1.59 -3.02 4.67
N TRP A 86 1.45 -3.46 3.43
CA TRP A 86 2.47 -4.31 2.79
C TRP A 86 2.47 -4.21 1.25
N PHE A 87 3.51 -4.78 0.65
CA PHE A 87 3.61 -5.10 -0.76
C PHE A 87 3.45 -6.60 -1.00
N GLU A 88 2.98 -6.99 -2.18
CA GLU A 88 3.00 -8.39 -2.59
C GLU A 88 4.25 -8.69 -3.43
N GLU A 89 4.95 -9.78 -3.12
CA GLU A 89 6.17 -10.21 -3.83
C GLU A 89 5.98 -10.30 -5.34
N ARG A 90 4.78 -10.74 -5.73
CA ARG A 90 4.41 -11.01 -7.12
C ARG A 90 3.62 -9.87 -7.75
N VAL A 91 3.38 -8.75 -7.07
CA VAL A 91 2.66 -7.59 -7.61
C VAL A 91 3.54 -6.34 -7.63
N LYS A 92 3.37 -5.50 -8.64
CA LYS A 92 4.09 -4.23 -8.81
C LYS A 92 3.17 -3.05 -8.56
N ARG A 93 3.73 -2.00 -7.94
CA ARG A 93 3.14 -0.65 -7.84
C ARG A 93 1.79 -0.60 -7.10
N VAL A 94 1.48 -1.61 -6.30
CA VAL A 94 0.25 -1.67 -5.49
C VAL A 94 0.68 -1.85 -4.04
N VAL A 95 0.22 -0.94 -3.18
CA VAL A 95 0.33 -1.06 -1.72
C VAL A 95 -0.99 -1.61 -1.22
N PHE A 96 -0.91 -2.64 -0.38
CA PHE A 96 -2.08 -3.26 0.24
C PHE A 96 -2.28 -2.73 1.65
N PHE A 97 -3.55 -2.64 2.04
CA PHE A 97 -3.99 -2.13 3.33
C PHE A 97 -4.98 -3.12 3.93
N SER A 98 -4.91 -3.33 5.24
CA SER A 98 -6.02 -3.98 5.95
C SER A 98 -7.26 -3.10 5.93
N ASP A 99 -8.43 -3.71 6.07
CA ASP A 99 -9.67 -2.95 6.13
C ASP A 99 -9.72 -2.03 7.36
N ARG A 100 -9.21 -2.48 8.52
CA ARG A 100 -9.15 -1.64 9.73
C ARG A 100 -8.32 -0.38 9.52
N LEU A 101 -7.17 -0.49 8.83
CA LEU A 101 -6.34 0.68 8.54
C LEU A 101 -7.04 1.62 7.52
N ARG A 102 -7.67 1.06 6.49
CA ARG A 102 -8.48 1.83 5.53
C ARG A 102 -9.58 2.62 6.24
N GLN A 103 -10.33 1.97 7.14
CA GLN A 103 -11.40 2.60 7.91
C GLN A 103 -10.87 3.71 8.81
N ALA A 104 -9.77 3.48 9.52
CA ALA A 104 -9.17 4.49 10.39
C ALA A 104 -8.66 5.71 9.62
N ILE A 105 -8.03 5.51 8.44
CA ILE A 105 -7.62 6.60 7.55
C ILE A 105 -8.83 7.44 7.10
N LYS A 106 -9.93 6.78 6.70
CA LYS A 106 -11.18 7.46 6.32
C LYS A 106 -11.79 8.23 7.49
N ALA A 107 -11.87 7.61 8.67
CA ALA A 107 -12.43 8.21 9.87
C ALA A 107 -11.63 9.43 10.35
N ALA A 108 -10.31 9.38 10.21
CA ALA A 108 -9.41 10.49 10.53
C ALA A 108 -9.50 11.67 9.54
N LYS A 109 -10.31 11.54 8.46
CA LYS A 109 -10.51 12.56 7.41
C LYS A 109 -9.20 13.11 6.85
N LEU A 110 -8.17 12.26 6.79
CA LEU A 110 -6.87 12.65 6.25
C LEU A 110 -6.98 12.91 4.75
N LYS A 111 -6.24 13.90 4.24
CA LYS A 111 -6.20 14.21 2.81
C LYS A 111 -5.50 13.07 2.05
N THR A 112 -6.28 12.13 1.55
CA THR A 112 -5.79 10.94 0.81
C THR A 112 -6.16 11.00 -0.67
N ARG A 113 -6.16 12.19 -1.27
CA ARG A 113 -6.65 12.44 -2.64
C ARG A 113 -6.00 11.54 -3.71
N TRP A 114 -4.80 11.03 -3.46
CA TRP A 114 -4.07 10.12 -4.35
C TRP A 114 -4.18 8.63 -3.98
N MET A 115 -4.76 8.28 -2.83
CA MET A 115 -5.05 6.90 -2.45
C MET A 115 -6.46 6.51 -2.90
N GLY A 116 -6.58 6.03 -4.12
CA GLY A 116 -7.79 5.38 -4.60
C GLY A 116 -7.91 3.98 -4.02
N PHE A 117 -8.52 3.85 -2.84
CA PHE A 117 -8.75 2.53 -2.23
C PHE A 117 -9.67 1.68 -3.11
N ARG A 118 -9.27 0.43 -3.32
CA ARG A 118 -10.07 -0.61 -3.98
C ARG A 118 -10.09 -1.84 -3.10
N GLU A 119 -11.21 -2.55 -3.15
CA GLU A 119 -11.38 -3.77 -2.36
C GLU A 119 -10.62 -4.93 -3.02
N CYS A 120 -10.06 -5.80 -2.18
CA CYS A 120 -9.49 -7.07 -2.60
C CYS A 120 -10.54 -8.17 -2.40
N GLY A 121 -10.46 -9.23 -3.20
CA GLY A 121 -11.28 -10.41 -3.04
C GLY A 121 -10.66 -11.40 -2.05
N LEU A 122 -11.52 -12.30 -1.55
CA LEU A 122 -11.13 -13.48 -0.79
C LEU A 122 -11.22 -14.71 -1.70
N PRO A 123 -10.41 -15.76 -1.45
CA PRO A 123 -10.54 -16.99 -2.20
C PRO A 123 -11.92 -17.63 -2.01
N GLN A 124 -12.41 -18.29 -3.07
CA GLN A 124 -13.63 -19.10 -3.03
C GLN A 124 -13.37 -20.50 -2.48
#